data_AF-A0A7C7GG58-F1
#
_entry.id   AF-A0A7C7GG58-F1
#
_cell.length_a   1.000
_cell.length_b   1.000
_cell.length_c   1.000
_cell.angle_alpha   90.00
_cell.angle_beta   90.00
_cell.angle_gamma   90.00
#
_symmetry.space_group_name_H-M   'P 1'
#
loop_
_entity.id
_entity.type
_entity.pdbx_description
1 polymer ?
#
loop_
_entity_poly.entity_id
_entity_poly.type
_entity_poly.pdbx_seq_one_letter_code
_entity_poly.pdbx_strand_id
1 'polypeptide(L)'
;MTKAAPFSTFVVGSLPRPQWVRDLIEDRKAGRISGADAETLLDDAVPSAIRMQERAGLDYVSDGEWRRESYVKVFADAVDGFESDLLAGGGSPFSTLPYPAVTTALKPNRPIATDEARFLKSRSASKNIVAVPSPYTIARRMWDPHHSTSAYATRDEFMDACIPIVRGEVRALIALSVEAIQLDDPWLALLVDPSYREREGIKDVDHEIEMSVRSVNEVTEGLDDAFISVHLCHAHFDRRHSTRGSYELIIEALGHMNVDRFAIELAT
;
A
#
# COMPACT_ATOMS: atom_id res chain seq x y z
N MET A 1 -17.77 7.75 -12.95
CA MET A 1 -16.88 8.95 -12.97
C MET A 1 -16.29 9.14 -14.37
N THR A 2 -15.76 10.32 -14.73
CA THR A 2 -15.14 10.54 -16.06
C THR A 2 -13.80 9.80 -16.17
N LYS A 3 -13.67 8.93 -17.18
CA LYS A 3 -12.42 8.23 -17.52
C LYS A 3 -11.25 9.23 -17.60
N ALA A 4 -10.07 8.84 -17.10
CA ALA A 4 -8.88 9.68 -17.17
C ALA A 4 -8.62 10.16 -18.61
N ALA A 5 -8.10 11.38 -18.76
CA ALA A 5 -7.76 11.90 -20.07
C ALA A 5 -6.62 11.07 -20.69
N PRO A 6 -6.53 10.99 -22.03
CA PRO A 6 -5.40 10.36 -22.70
C PRO A 6 -4.08 10.94 -22.17
N PHE A 7 -3.14 10.06 -21.82
CA PHE A 7 -1.83 10.42 -21.28
C PHE A 7 -1.86 11.28 -20.00
N SER A 8 -2.92 11.17 -19.18
CA SER A 8 -2.90 11.73 -17.83
C SER A 8 -1.69 11.22 -17.03
N THR A 9 -1.08 12.14 -16.30
CA THR A 9 0.11 11.91 -15.48
C THR A 9 -0.29 11.60 -14.04
N PHE A 10 0.31 10.55 -13.49
CA PHE A 10 0.05 10.08 -12.13
C PHE A 10 1.39 9.96 -11.40
N VAL A 11 1.42 10.40 -10.14
CA VAL A 11 2.36 9.80 -9.19
C VAL A 11 1.88 8.40 -8.80
N VAL A 12 2.79 7.54 -8.37
CA VAL A 12 2.42 6.24 -7.79
C VAL A 12 1.81 6.43 -6.40
N GLY A 13 2.36 7.32 -5.58
CA GLY A 13 1.92 7.52 -4.20
C GLY A 13 3.00 8.27 -3.43
N SER A 14 3.84 7.53 -2.72
CA SER A 14 4.92 8.10 -1.91
C SER A 14 5.89 9.04 -2.66
N LEU A 15 6.39 10.04 -1.93
CA LEU A 15 7.46 10.94 -2.36
C LEU A 15 8.65 10.89 -1.39
N PRO A 16 9.88 11.18 -1.85
CA PRO A 16 11.03 11.34 -0.96
C PRO A 16 10.72 12.36 0.15
N ARG A 17 10.92 11.94 1.40
CA ARG A 17 10.73 12.79 2.58
C ARG A 17 11.99 13.63 2.82
N PRO A 18 11.86 14.96 3.03
CA PRO A 18 12.92 15.78 3.61
C PRO A 18 13.38 15.20 4.94
N GLN A 19 14.65 15.38 5.31
CA GLN A 19 15.22 14.77 6.51
C GLN A 19 14.41 15.09 7.78
N TRP A 20 13.99 16.34 7.96
CA TRP A 20 13.21 16.76 9.13
C TRP A 20 11.83 16.07 9.22
N VAL A 21 11.22 15.70 8.10
CA VAL A 21 9.96 14.91 8.09
C VAL A 21 10.25 13.48 8.54
N ARG A 22 11.40 12.90 8.14
CA ARG A 22 11.81 11.58 8.61
C ARG A 22 12.05 11.58 10.12
N ASP A 23 12.78 12.59 10.61
CA ASP A 23 13.07 12.75 12.04
C ASP A 23 11.77 12.89 12.83
N LEU A 24 10.79 13.65 12.31
CA LEU A 24 9.46 13.79 12.92
C LEU A 24 8.70 12.45 13.04
N ILE A 25 8.74 11.61 12.01
CA ILE A 25 8.11 10.28 12.03
C ILE A 25 8.79 9.37 13.06
N GLU A 26 10.13 9.38 13.13
CA GLU A 26 10.89 8.61 14.12
C GLU A 26 10.68 9.12 15.56
N ASP A 27 10.58 10.44 15.74
CA ASP A 27 10.29 11.05 17.04
C ASP A 27 8.87 10.69 17.52
N ARG A 28 7.88 10.71 16.62
CA ARG A 28 6.50 10.29 16.92
C ARG A 28 6.47 8.81 17.32
N LYS A 29 7.17 7.96 16.57
CA LYS A 29 7.29 6.52 16.87
C LYS A 29 7.96 6.24 18.21
N ALA A 30 9.02 6.99 18.53
CA ALA A 30 9.76 6.83 19.78
C ALA A 30 9.12 7.54 20.98
N GLY A 31 7.96 8.17 20.82
CA GLY A 31 7.27 8.92 21.87
C GLY A 31 8.02 10.18 22.34
N ARG A 32 8.95 10.70 21.54
CA ARG A 32 9.69 11.95 21.82
C ARG A 32 8.85 13.21 21.56
N ILE A 33 7.81 13.08 20.75
CA ILE A 33 6.79 14.10 20.48
C ILE A 33 5.41 13.47 20.61
N SER A 34 4.42 14.26 21.05
CA SER A 34 3.04 13.76 21.12
C SER A 34 2.48 13.52 19.71
N GLY A 35 1.53 12.59 19.58
CA GLY A 35 0.86 12.35 18.30
C GLY A 35 0.18 13.61 17.75
N ALA A 36 -0.43 14.43 18.62
CA ALA A 36 -1.10 15.65 18.22
C ALA A 36 -0.12 16.73 17.71
N ASP A 37 1.02 16.90 18.38
CA ASP A 37 2.05 17.84 17.94
C ASP A 37 2.68 17.38 16.63
N ALA A 38 2.90 16.06 16.48
CA ALA A 38 3.42 15.51 15.23
C ALA A 38 2.43 15.68 14.06
N GLU A 39 1.13 15.45 14.27
CA GLU A 39 0.13 15.74 13.24
C GLU A 39 0.09 17.22 12.86
N THR A 40 0.21 18.12 13.83
CA THR A 40 0.27 19.58 13.56
C THR A 40 1.46 19.92 12.66
N LEU A 41 2.64 19.36 12.95
CA LEU A 41 3.83 19.59 12.14
C LEU A 41 3.73 18.94 10.74
N LEU A 42 3.07 17.78 10.64
CA LEU A 42 2.80 17.11 9.36
C LEU A 42 1.76 17.88 8.52
N ASP A 43 0.77 18.53 9.15
CA ASP A 43 -0.20 19.41 8.50
C ASP A 43 0.48 20.61 7.82
N ASP A 44 1.56 21.10 8.38
CA ASP A 44 2.39 22.15 7.77
C ASP A 44 3.31 21.60 6.67
N ALA A 45 3.77 20.35 6.81
CA ALA A 45 4.70 19.68 5.89
C ALA A 45 4.04 19.28 4.57
N VAL A 46 2.95 18.52 4.64
CA VAL A 46 2.31 17.83 3.51
C VAL A 46 1.90 18.78 2.37
N PRO A 47 1.40 20.00 2.62
CA PRO A 47 1.09 20.94 1.55
C PRO A 47 2.29 21.26 0.63
N SER A 48 3.53 21.13 1.11
CA SER A 48 4.71 21.30 0.25
C SER A 48 4.90 20.15 -0.75
N ALA A 49 4.59 18.91 -0.36
CA ALA A 49 4.61 17.73 -1.23
C ALA A 49 3.55 17.83 -2.33
N ILE A 50 2.34 18.27 -1.96
CA ILE A 50 1.23 18.50 -2.91
C ILE A 50 1.62 19.57 -3.93
N ARG A 51 2.00 20.76 -3.45
CA ARG A 51 2.34 21.90 -4.34
C ARG A 51 3.52 21.62 -5.25
N MET A 52 4.47 20.78 -4.84
CA MET A 52 5.60 20.38 -5.68
C MET A 52 5.08 19.63 -6.92
N GLN A 53 4.16 18.68 -6.73
CA GLN A 53 3.58 17.90 -7.81
C GLN A 53 2.73 18.77 -8.74
N GLU A 54 1.89 19.64 -8.16
CA GLU A 54 1.06 20.58 -8.95
C GLU A 54 1.91 21.52 -9.80
N ARG A 55 3.00 22.05 -9.23
CA ARG A 55 3.96 22.90 -9.98
C ARG A 55 4.71 22.15 -11.07
N ALA A 56 4.87 20.84 -10.92
CA ALA A 56 5.42 19.97 -11.96
C ALA A 56 4.41 19.68 -13.09
N GLY A 57 3.16 20.10 -12.94
CA GLY A 57 2.11 19.93 -13.94
C GLY A 57 1.46 18.54 -13.92
N LEU A 58 1.49 17.84 -12.78
CA LEU A 58 0.89 16.52 -12.65
C LEU A 58 -0.65 16.60 -12.56
N ASP A 59 -1.33 15.71 -13.29
CA ASP A 59 -2.80 15.63 -13.32
C ASP A 59 -3.36 15.03 -12.02
N TYR A 60 -2.75 13.93 -11.56
CA TYR A 60 -3.12 13.22 -10.33
C TYR A 60 -1.98 13.27 -9.33
N VAL A 61 -2.24 13.86 -8.17
CA VAL A 61 -1.27 14.09 -7.09
C VAL A 61 -1.65 13.34 -5.82
N SER A 62 -0.66 12.95 -5.03
CA SER A 62 -0.83 12.36 -3.69
C SER A 62 -0.41 13.36 -2.61
N ASP A 63 -0.58 13.00 -1.34
CA ASP A 63 0.01 13.71 -0.21
C ASP A 63 1.49 13.35 0.01
N GLY A 64 2.07 12.53 -0.87
CA GLY A 64 3.42 11.98 -0.79
C GLY A 64 3.59 10.88 0.25
N GLU A 65 2.52 10.43 0.92
CA GLU A 65 2.53 9.46 2.02
C GLU A 65 3.48 9.86 3.17
N TRP A 66 3.75 11.16 3.31
CA TRP A 66 4.78 11.66 4.23
C TRP A 66 4.47 11.38 5.70
N ARG A 67 3.18 11.18 6.03
CA ARG A 67 2.71 10.86 7.38
C ARG A 67 2.84 9.41 7.77
N ARG A 68 3.10 8.52 6.80
CA ARG A 68 3.13 7.07 7.03
C ARG A 68 4.55 6.66 7.43
N GLU A 69 4.68 5.74 8.39
CA GLU A 69 5.97 5.05 8.61
C GLU A 69 6.31 4.20 7.38
N SER A 70 5.34 3.42 6.91
CA SER A 70 5.44 2.51 5.78
C SER A 70 4.08 2.36 5.09
N TYR A 71 4.11 2.17 3.76
CA TYR A 71 2.93 2.02 2.90
C TYR A 71 1.99 0.88 3.32
N VAL A 72 2.52 -0.16 3.97
CA VAL A 72 1.73 -1.31 4.43
C VAL A 72 1.50 -1.29 5.95
N LYS A 73 2.43 -0.74 6.76
CA LYS A 73 2.25 -0.63 8.23
C LYS A 73 1.07 0.24 8.62
N VAL A 74 0.68 1.17 7.74
CA VAL A 74 -0.54 1.99 7.91
C VAL A 74 -1.80 1.14 8.18
N PHE A 75 -1.86 -0.10 7.69
CA PHE A 75 -2.93 -1.03 8.02
C PHE A 75 -2.91 -1.43 9.50
N ALA A 76 -1.77 -1.89 10.00
CA ALA A 76 -1.60 -2.27 11.41
C ALA A 76 -1.70 -1.07 12.36
N ASP A 77 -1.39 0.15 11.89
CA ASP A 77 -1.60 1.36 12.67
C ASP A 77 -3.10 1.73 12.81
N ALA A 78 -3.96 1.21 11.93
CA ALA A 78 -5.40 1.55 11.83
C ALA A 78 -6.33 0.43 12.35
N VAL A 79 -5.83 -0.79 12.42
CA VAL A 79 -6.57 -2.00 12.76
C VAL A 79 -5.90 -2.67 13.96
N ASP A 80 -6.63 -2.86 15.05
CA ASP A 80 -6.13 -3.61 16.19
C ASP A 80 -6.01 -5.10 15.80
N GLY A 81 -5.14 -5.85 16.48
CA GLY A 81 -4.92 -7.28 16.21
C GLY A 81 -3.45 -7.67 16.06
N PHE A 82 -2.56 -6.68 16.08
CA PHE A 82 -1.13 -6.83 15.82
C PHE A 82 -0.27 -6.63 17.06
N GLU A 83 0.82 -7.38 17.15
CA GLU A 83 1.95 -7.07 18.02
C GLU A 83 3.10 -6.50 17.20
N SER A 84 3.63 -5.36 17.65
CA SER A 84 4.68 -4.63 16.95
C SER A 84 6.00 -5.39 16.92
N ASP A 85 6.71 -5.20 15.82
CA ASP A 85 8.13 -5.56 15.67
C ASP A 85 8.50 -7.03 15.89
N LEU A 86 7.55 -7.96 15.75
CA LEU A 86 7.78 -9.41 15.86
C LEU A 86 8.53 -10.00 14.67
N LEU A 87 8.40 -9.41 13.48
CA LEU A 87 8.96 -9.96 12.24
C LEU A 87 10.23 -9.22 11.85
N ALA A 88 11.39 -9.86 12.00
CA ALA A 88 12.66 -9.30 11.56
C ALA A 88 12.67 -9.11 10.04
N GLY A 89 12.82 -7.87 9.58
CA GLY A 89 12.99 -7.52 8.17
C GLY A 89 11.75 -7.65 7.27
N GLY A 90 10.60 -8.03 7.83
CA GLY A 90 9.31 -8.06 7.11
C GLY A 90 9.32 -8.87 5.81
N GLY A 91 10.12 -9.92 5.71
CA GLY A 91 10.23 -10.73 4.48
C GLY A 91 11.01 -10.08 3.34
N SER A 92 11.95 -9.17 3.61
CA SER A 92 12.93 -8.71 2.62
C SER A 92 14.36 -8.84 3.17
N PRO A 93 15.30 -9.45 2.43
CA PRO A 93 16.70 -9.57 2.86
C PRO A 93 17.43 -8.21 2.89
N PHE A 94 16.83 -7.17 2.32
CA PHE A 94 17.40 -5.82 2.24
C PHE A 94 16.80 -4.85 3.26
N SER A 95 15.76 -5.27 3.97
CA SER A 95 15.12 -4.48 5.01
C SER A 95 15.44 -5.11 6.36
N THR A 96 15.97 -4.32 7.28
CA THR A 96 16.04 -4.68 8.71
C THR A 96 14.87 -4.08 9.49
N LEU A 97 13.93 -3.41 8.80
CA LEU A 97 12.79 -2.80 9.45
C LEU A 97 11.93 -3.91 10.03
N PRO A 98 11.69 -3.91 11.36
CA PRO A 98 10.82 -4.88 11.97
C PRO A 98 9.37 -4.62 11.53
N TYR A 99 8.60 -5.68 11.32
CA TYR A 99 7.19 -5.61 10.95
C TYR A 99 6.32 -6.20 12.06
N PRO A 100 5.08 -5.70 12.22
CA PRO A 100 4.14 -6.31 13.13
C PRO A 100 3.70 -7.68 12.61
N ALA A 101 3.33 -8.57 13.52
CA ALA A 101 2.61 -9.80 13.20
C ALA A 101 1.19 -9.74 13.76
N VAL A 102 0.22 -10.26 13.02
CA VAL A 102 -1.13 -10.46 13.54
C VAL A 102 -1.09 -11.56 14.61
N THR A 103 -1.65 -11.30 15.79
CA THR A 103 -1.65 -12.24 16.94
C THR A 103 -3.04 -12.46 17.53
N THR A 104 -4.00 -11.59 17.20
CA THR A 104 -5.41 -11.70 17.61
C THR A 104 -6.35 -11.30 16.46
N ALA A 105 -7.66 -11.49 16.63
CA ALA A 105 -8.64 -11.16 15.61
C ALA A 105 -8.64 -9.66 15.27
N LEU A 106 -8.68 -9.36 13.97
CA LEU A 106 -8.67 -7.98 13.46
C LEU A 106 -9.88 -7.19 13.94
N LYS A 107 -9.61 -5.96 14.40
CA LYS A 107 -10.65 -4.99 14.77
C LYS A 107 -10.30 -3.61 14.21
N PRO A 108 -10.99 -3.16 13.13
CA PRO A 108 -10.81 -1.80 12.61
C PRO A 108 -11.09 -0.78 13.71
N ASN A 109 -10.14 0.13 13.95
CA ASN A 109 -10.21 1.13 15.01
C ASN A 109 -10.36 2.55 14.44
N ARG A 110 -9.65 2.83 13.34
CA ARG A 110 -9.71 4.10 12.61
C ARG A 110 -9.57 3.86 11.10
N PRO A 111 -9.81 4.87 10.25
CA PRO A 111 -9.57 4.74 8.82
C PRO A 111 -8.08 4.54 8.51
N ILE A 112 -7.80 3.83 7.41
CA ILE A 112 -6.43 3.56 6.95
C ILE A 112 -5.83 4.82 6.30
N ALA A 113 -6.54 5.39 5.33
CA ALA A 113 -6.11 6.53 4.51
C ALA A 113 -7.19 7.62 4.34
N THR A 114 -8.40 7.44 4.87
CA THR A 114 -9.54 8.34 4.62
C THR A 114 -9.28 9.73 5.22
N ASP A 115 -8.62 9.83 6.36
CA ASP A 115 -8.33 11.11 7.01
C ASP A 115 -7.27 11.91 6.25
N GLU A 116 -6.19 11.26 5.79
CA GLU A 116 -5.18 11.90 4.93
C GLU A 116 -5.76 12.25 3.55
N ALA A 117 -6.67 11.43 3.00
CA ALA A 117 -7.38 11.73 1.75
C ALA A 117 -8.26 12.98 1.91
N ARG A 118 -8.97 13.12 3.03
CA ARG A 118 -9.76 14.31 3.35
C ARG A 118 -8.86 15.55 3.44
N PHE A 119 -7.70 15.43 4.08
CA PHE A 119 -6.72 16.51 4.13
C PHE A 119 -6.21 16.87 2.73
N LEU A 120 -5.80 15.89 1.92
CA LEU A 120 -5.35 16.06 0.54
C LEU A 120 -6.40 16.80 -0.31
N LYS A 121 -7.65 16.34 -0.29
CA LYS A 121 -8.77 17.00 -0.99
C LYS A 121 -8.93 18.47 -0.59
N SER A 122 -8.69 18.80 0.68
CA SER A 122 -8.82 20.17 1.18
C SER A 122 -7.66 21.10 0.77
N ARG A 123 -6.53 20.55 0.31
CA ARG A 123 -5.30 21.28 0.01
C ARG A 123 -4.89 21.26 -1.46
N SER A 124 -5.42 20.31 -2.23
CA SER A 124 -5.10 20.09 -3.64
C SER A 124 -6.07 20.82 -4.57
N ALA A 125 -5.53 21.43 -5.62
CA ALA A 125 -6.27 21.91 -6.79
C ALA A 125 -6.28 20.88 -7.94
N SER A 126 -5.31 19.96 -7.96
CA SER A 126 -5.26 18.83 -8.90
C SER A 126 -6.15 17.66 -8.44
N LYS A 127 -6.38 16.70 -9.34
CA LYS A 127 -7.07 15.43 -9.00
C LYS A 127 -6.20 14.63 -8.03
N ASN A 128 -6.83 13.80 -7.21
CA ASN A 128 -6.12 13.07 -6.18
C ASN A 128 -6.04 11.58 -6.44
N ILE A 129 -4.87 11.03 -6.16
CA ILE A 129 -4.63 9.59 -6.08
C ILE A 129 -4.26 9.22 -4.64
N VAL A 130 -4.93 8.21 -4.09
CA VAL A 130 -4.68 7.69 -2.74
C VAL A 130 -4.36 6.20 -2.82
N ALA A 131 -3.21 5.82 -2.28
CA ALA A 131 -2.73 4.43 -2.28
C ALA A 131 -3.07 3.74 -0.95
N VAL A 132 -3.59 2.52 -1.01
CA VAL A 132 -3.83 1.64 0.15
C VAL A 132 -3.19 0.28 -0.12
N PRO A 133 -2.62 -0.39 0.89
CA PRO A 133 -2.03 -1.71 0.67
C PRO A 133 -3.11 -2.74 0.33
N SER A 134 -2.81 -3.62 -0.64
CA SER A 134 -3.68 -4.75 -0.98
C SER A 134 -3.77 -5.78 0.15
N PRO A 135 -4.89 -6.53 0.29
CA PRO A 135 -5.01 -7.59 1.29
C PRO A 135 -3.91 -8.64 1.15
N TYR A 136 -3.56 -9.02 -0.09
CA TYR A 136 -2.46 -9.93 -0.36
C TYR A 136 -1.13 -9.42 0.22
N THR A 137 -0.78 -8.15 -0.02
CA THR A 137 0.45 -7.56 0.50
C THR A 137 0.45 -7.45 2.02
N ILE A 138 -0.69 -7.11 2.64
CA ILE A 138 -0.84 -7.12 4.10
C ILE A 138 -0.58 -8.53 4.65
N ALA A 139 -1.25 -9.53 4.08
CA ALA A 139 -1.14 -10.92 4.52
C ALA A 139 0.28 -11.44 4.40
N ARG A 140 0.95 -11.14 3.31
CA ARG A 140 2.33 -11.56 3.07
C ARG A 140 3.34 -10.89 4.00
N ARG A 141 3.08 -9.66 4.44
CA ARG A 141 4.01 -8.88 5.29
C ARG A 141 3.80 -9.07 6.78
N MET A 142 2.60 -9.48 7.21
CA MET A 142 2.20 -9.42 8.63
C MET A 142 1.61 -10.72 9.19
N TRP A 143 1.62 -11.82 8.42
CA TRP A 143 1.32 -13.15 8.94
C TRP A 143 2.59 -13.98 9.07
N ASP A 144 2.76 -14.65 10.20
CA ASP A 144 3.87 -15.56 10.46
C ASP A 144 3.38 -16.84 11.14
N PRO A 145 3.85 -18.03 10.72
CA PRO A 145 3.36 -19.30 11.27
C PRO A 145 3.61 -19.49 12.78
N HIS A 146 4.62 -18.82 13.35
CA HIS A 146 4.94 -18.92 14.78
C HIS A 146 4.11 -17.94 15.62
N HIS A 147 3.70 -16.81 15.06
CA HIS A 147 3.04 -15.74 15.80
C HIS A 147 1.53 -15.62 15.51
N SER A 148 1.09 -16.04 14.33
CA SER A 148 -0.26 -15.72 13.82
C SER A 148 -1.25 -16.86 13.87
N THR A 149 -0.79 -18.10 14.01
CA THR A 149 -1.63 -19.32 13.96
C THR A 149 -2.69 -19.40 15.06
N SER A 150 -2.51 -18.68 16.17
CA SER A 150 -3.53 -18.56 17.22
C SER A 150 -4.72 -17.68 16.82
N ALA A 151 -4.52 -16.73 15.89
CA ALA A 151 -5.56 -15.84 15.39
C ALA A 151 -6.14 -16.30 14.05
N TYR A 152 -5.28 -16.73 13.14
CA TYR A 152 -5.61 -17.17 11.79
C TYR A 152 -4.74 -18.37 11.44
N ALA A 153 -5.35 -19.54 11.19
CA ALA A 153 -4.62 -20.78 11.02
C ALA A 153 -3.71 -20.76 9.78
N THR A 154 -4.08 -19.97 8.77
CA THR A 154 -3.33 -19.79 7.53
C THR A 154 -3.21 -18.31 7.17
N ARG A 155 -2.23 -17.98 6.32
CA ARG A 155 -2.10 -16.65 5.71
C ARG A 155 -3.35 -16.30 4.91
N ASP A 156 -3.97 -17.28 4.27
CA ASP A 156 -5.14 -17.09 3.42
C ASP A 156 -6.36 -16.68 4.26
N GLU A 157 -6.57 -17.34 5.41
CA GLU A 157 -7.61 -16.93 6.36
C GLU A 157 -7.40 -15.51 6.89
N PHE A 158 -6.13 -15.13 7.13
CA PHE A 158 -5.81 -13.76 7.51
C PHE A 158 -6.07 -12.77 6.37
N MET A 159 -5.68 -13.11 5.14
CA MET A 159 -5.95 -12.30 3.96
C MET A 159 -7.45 -12.07 3.78
N ASP A 160 -8.26 -13.12 3.93
CA ASP A 160 -9.72 -13.05 3.85
C ASP A 160 -10.30 -12.11 4.91
N ALA A 161 -9.71 -12.06 6.11
CA ALA A 161 -10.09 -11.12 7.15
C ALA A 161 -9.69 -9.66 6.83
N CYS A 162 -8.64 -9.43 6.03
CA CYS A 162 -8.22 -8.10 5.58
C CYS A 162 -9.13 -7.52 4.49
N ILE A 163 -9.66 -8.36 3.59
CA ILE A 163 -10.50 -7.95 2.45
C ILE A 163 -11.65 -7.00 2.83
N PRO A 164 -12.54 -7.33 3.79
CA PRO A 164 -13.66 -6.45 4.12
C PRO A 164 -13.23 -5.10 4.69
N ILE A 165 -12.05 -5.05 5.34
CA ILE A 165 -11.50 -3.83 5.94
C ILE A 165 -10.97 -2.91 4.83
N VAL A 166 -10.14 -3.45 3.93
CA VAL A 166 -9.62 -2.69 2.78
C VAL A 166 -10.76 -2.24 1.87
N ARG A 167 -11.75 -3.09 1.63
CA ARG A 167 -12.95 -2.73 0.87
C ARG A 167 -13.76 -1.61 1.53
N GLY A 168 -13.86 -1.61 2.85
CA GLY A 168 -14.47 -0.53 3.62
C GLY A 168 -13.74 0.80 3.41
N GLU A 169 -12.41 0.77 3.40
CA GLU A 169 -11.56 1.93 3.13
C GLU A 169 -11.76 2.46 1.71
N VAL A 170 -11.73 1.59 0.70
CA VAL A 170 -11.96 1.97 -0.71
C VAL A 170 -13.32 2.65 -0.85
N ARG A 171 -14.38 2.11 -0.22
CA ARG A 171 -15.71 2.73 -0.21
C ARG A 171 -15.72 4.11 0.46
N ALA A 172 -14.98 4.28 1.55
CA ALA A 172 -14.84 5.57 2.22
C ALA A 172 -14.14 6.61 1.33
N LEU A 173 -13.09 6.21 0.61
CA LEU A 173 -12.39 7.06 -0.36
C LEU A 173 -13.29 7.45 -1.54
N ILE A 174 -14.11 6.51 -2.05
CA ILE A 174 -15.13 6.81 -3.07
C ILE A 174 -16.13 7.84 -2.55
N ALA A 175 -16.61 7.68 -1.31
CA ALA A 175 -17.53 8.62 -0.68
C ALA A 175 -16.94 10.04 -0.50
N LEU A 176 -15.61 10.15 -0.39
CA LEU A 176 -14.88 11.42 -0.41
C LEU A 176 -14.64 12.00 -1.81
N SER A 177 -15.12 11.32 -2.85
CA SER A 177 -14.90 11.70 -4.25
C SER A 177 -13.40 11.80 -4.59
N VAL A 178 -12.59 10.88 -4.06
CA VAL A 178 -11.20 10.70 -4.50
C VAL A 178 -11.22 10.22 -5.95
N GLU A 179 -10.46 10.90 -6.82
CA GLU A 179 -10.53 10.67 -8.26
C GLU A 179 -9.82 9.39 -8.72
N ALA A 180 -8.84 8.89 -7.97
CA ALA A 180 -8.15 7.63 -8.23
C ALA A 180 -7.78 6.92 -6.93
N ILE A 181 -8.11 5.64 -6.82
CA ILE A 181 -7.72 4.81 -5.67
C ILE A 181 -6.75 3.76 -6.17
N GLN A 182 -5.61 3.59 -5.50
CA GLN A 182 -4.61 2.61 -5.88
C GLN A 182 -4.47 1.53 -4.81
N LEU A 183 -4.54 0.28 -5.22
CA LEU A 183 -4.14 -0.87 -4.41
C LEU A 183 -2.66 -1.15 -4.66
N ASP A 184 -1.83 -0.98 -3.64
CA ASP A 184 -0.42 -1.34 -3.71
C ASP A 184 -0.27 -2.85 -3.52
N ASP A 185 0.07 -3.55 -4.60
CA ASP A 185 0.32 -4.98 -4.61
C ASP A 185 1.62 -5.29 -5.38
N PRO A 186 2.79 -4.92 -4.84
CA PRO A 186 4.06 -5.18 -5.53
C PRO A 186 4.30 -6.65 -5.83
N TRP A 187 3.57 -7.57 -5.20
CA TRP A 187 3.95 -8.96 -5.08
C TRP A 187 4.04 -9.71 -6.41
N LEU A 188 3.06 -9.54 -7.30
CA LEU A 188 3.10 -10.23 -8.59
C LEU A 188 4.37 -9.89 -9.38
N ALA A 189 4.83 -8.65 -9.31
CA ALA A 189 6.08 -8.25 -9.96
C ALA A 189 7.33 -8.86 -9.31
N LEU A 190 7.27 -9.28 -8.04
CA LEU A 190 8.38 -9.99 -7.39
C LEU A 190 8.41 -11.47 -7.77
N LEU A 191 7.23 -12.06 -8.01
CA LEU A 191 7.10 -13.47 -8.39
C LEU A 191 7.78 -13.79 -9.71
N VAL A 192 8.08 -12.82 -10.58
CA VAL A 192 8.75 -13.07 -11.87
C VAL A 192 10.20 -13.55 -11.71
N ASP A 193 10.86 -13.21 -10.60
CA ASP A 193 12.27 -13.53 -10.35
C ASP A 193 12.40 -14.92 -9.67
N PRO A 194 13.05 -15.92 -10.31
CA PRO A 194 13.25 -17.24 -9.70
C PRO A 194 14.01 -17.21 -8.38
N SER A 195 15.00 -16.32 -8.27
CA SER A 195 15.84 -16.19 -7.06
C SER A 195 15.02 -15.63 -5.89
N TYR A 196 14.03 -14.78 -6.21
CA TYR A 196 13.05 -14.30 -5.25
C TYR A 196 12.22 -15.46 -4.72
N ARG A 197 11.63 -16.26 -5.62
CA ARG A 197 10.77 -17.39 -5.25
C ARG A 197 11.51 -18.42 -4.39
N GLU A 198 12.74 -18.75 -4.75
CA GLU A 198 13.59 -19.68 -3.98
C GLU A 198 13.85 -19.17 -2.57
N ARG A 199 14.31 -17.91 -2.43
CA ARG A 199 14.63 -17.31 -1.13
C ARG A 199 13.41 -17.20 -0.22
N GLU A 200 12.26 -16.86 -0.78
CA GLU A 200 11.00 -16.71 -0.05
C GLU A 200 10.25 -18.04 0.15
N GLY A 201 10.84 -19.16 -0.28
CA GLY A 201 10.26 -20.50 -0.13
C GLY A 201 8.95 -20.71 -0.90
N ILE A 202 8.73 -19.98 -1.99
CA ILE A 202 7.50 -20.04 -2.79
C ILE A 202 7.54 -21.29 -3.66
N LYS A 203 6.72 -22.28 -3.30
CA LYS A 203 6.63 -23.57 -4.00
C LYS A 203 5.51 -23.62 -5.04
N ASP A 204 4.41 -22.93 -4.76
CA ASP A 204 3.22 -22.89 -5.59
C ASP A 204 3.00 -21.46 -6.08
N VAL A 205 3.56 -21.16 -7.26
CA VAL A 205 3.51 -19.81 -7.84
C VAL A 205 2.10 -19.49 -8.33
N ASP A 206 1.41 -20.48 -8.88
CA ASP A 206 0.06 -20.31 -9.41
C ASP A 206 -0.92 -19.94 -8.30
N HIS A 207 -0.79 -20.58 -7.13
CA HIS A 207 -1.54 -20.19 -5.94
C HIS A 207 -1.25 -18.75 -5.51
N GLU A 208 0.02 -18.31 -5.46
CA GLU A 208 0.33 -16.92 -5.08
C GLU A 208 -0.25 -15.90 -6.07
N ILE A 209 -0.25 -16.23 -7.36
CA ILE A 209 -0.86 -15.41 -8.41
C ILE A 209 -2.39 -15.34 -8.21
N GLU A 210 -3.03 -16.49 -8.04
CA GLU A 210 -4.48 -16.60 -7.81
C GLU A 210 -4.92 -15.77 -6.60
N MET A 211 -4.18 -15.86 -5.49
CA MET A 211 -4.50 -15.16 -4.25
C MET A 211 -4.41 -13.64 -4.40
N SER A 212 -3.40 -13.12 -5.11
CA SER A 212 -3.30 -11.68 -5.38
C SER A 212 -4.48 -11.20 -6.25
N VAL A 213 -4.77 -11.90 -7.36
CA VAL A 213 -5.91 -11.58 -8.25
C VAL A 213 -7.23 -11.62 -7.48
N ARG A 214 -7.48 -12.70 -6.72
CA ARG A 214 -8.70 -12.87 -5.92
C ARG A 214 -8.88 -11.72 -4.94
N SER A 215 -7.84 -11.40 -4.16
CA SER A 215 -7.92 -10.38 -3.12
C SER A 215 -8.23 -8.99 -3.69
N VAL A 216 -7.66 -8.65 -4.85
CA VAL A 216 -7.96 -7.40 -5.57
C VAL A 216 -9.42 -7.40 -6.02
N ASN A 217 -9.86 -8.47 -6.69
CA ASN A 217 -11.21 -8.57 -7.23
C ASN A 217 -12.30 -8.52 -6.17
N GLU A 218 -12.10 -9.17 -5.02
CA GLU A 218 -13.05 -9.11 -3.91
C GLU A 218 -13.11 -7.72 -3.26
N VAL A 219 -11.97 -7.01 -3.20
CA VAL A 219 -11.95 -5.61 -2.76
C VAL A 219 -12.73 -4.72 -3.75
N THR A 220 -12.60 -4.93 -5.06
CA THR A 220 -13.18 -4.06 -6.09
C THR A 220 -14.59 -4.45 -6.56
N GLU A 221 -15.10 -5.62 -6.16
CA GLU A 221 -16.39 -6.14 -6.62
C GLU A 221 -17.52 -5.10 -6.51
N GLY A 222 -18.24 -4.81 -7.59
CA GLY A 222 -19.36 -3.85 -7.59
C GLY A 222 -18.97 -2.39 -7.27
N LEU A 223 -17.70 -2.03 -7.45
CA LEU A 223 -17.19 -0.65 -7.38
C LEU A 223 -16.88 -0.09 -8.78
N ASP A 224 -17.62 -0.53 -9.80
CA ASP A 224 -17.34 -0.29 -11.23
C ASP A 224 -17.36 1.19 -11.65
N ASP A 225 -17.94 2.07 -10.82
CA ASP A 225 -18.00 3.51 -11.06
C ASP A 225 -16.75 4.28 -10.60
N ALA A 226 -15.88 3.64 -9.81
CA ALA A 226 -14.67 4.21 -9.25
C ALA A 226 -13.46 3.91 -10.14
N PHE A 227 -12.54 4.87 -10.26
CA PHE A 227 -11.28 4.66 -10.97
C PHE A 227 -10.26 3.99 -10.05
N ILE A 228 -10.07 2.68 -10.21
CA ILE A 228 -9.20 1.87 -9.35
C ILE A 228 -7.96 1.46 -10.13
N SER A 229 -6.80 1.63 -9.51
CA SER A 229 -5.50 1.20 -10.03
C SER A 229 -4.91 0.10 -9.16
N VAL A 230 -4.05 -0.74 -9.75
CA VAL A 230 -3.11 -1.59 -8.99
C VAL A 230 -1.69 -1.18 -9.31
N HIS A 231 -0.85 -1.05 -8.30
CA HIS A 231 0.58 -0.81 -8.47
C HIS A 231 1.39 -2.07 -8.22
N LEU A 232 2.23 -2.41 -9.21
CA LEU A 232 3.16 -3.53 -9.19
C LEU A 232 4.58 -2.97 -9.38
N CYS A 233 5.48 -3.17 -8.41
CA CYS A 233 6.90 -2.81 -8.53
C CYS A 233 7.84 -3.94 -8.13
N HIS A 234 9.09 -3.85 -8.56
CA HIS A 234 10.16 -4.77 -8.19
C HIS A 234 10.71 -4.55 -6.77
N ALA A 235 9.90 -3.96 -5.88
CA ALA A 235 10.21 -3.59 -4.51
C ALA A 235 11.53 -2.82 -4.39
N HIS A 236 11.47 -1.51 -4.58
CA HIS A 236 12.61 -0.63 -4.38
C HIS A 236 12.85 -0.35 -2.89
N PHE A 237 14.01 -0.75 -2.38
CA PHE A 237 14.49 -0.30 -1.08
C PHE A 237 15.90 0.28 -1.25
N ASP A 238 16.13 1.47 -0.69
CA ASP A 238 17.43 2.17 -0.75
C ASP A 238 18.06 2.24 -2.17
N ARG A 239 17.23 2.56 -3.18
CA ARG A 239 17.62 2.67 -4.60
C ARG A 239 18.18 1.37 -5.22
N ARG A 240 17.86 0.21 -4.64
CA ARG A 240 18.21 -1.10 -5.18
C ARG A 240 16.96 -1.81 -5.69
N HIS A 241 17.07 -2.42 -6.87
CA HIS A 241 16.06 -3.32 -7.38
C HIS A 241 16.12 -4.63 -6.59
N SER A 242 15.01 -5.05 -5.98
CA SER A 242 14.97 -6.32 -5.26
C SER A 242 14.80 -7.52 -6.19
N THR A 243 14.22 -7.32 -7.38
CA THR A 243 13.93 -8.41 -8.34
C THR A 243 14.12 -7.96 -9.78
N ARG A 244 14.31 -8.93 -10.68
CA ARG A 244 14.33 -8.73 -12.14
C ARG A 244 13.59 -9.87 -12.84
N GLY A 245 12.91 -9.59 -13.94
CA GLY A 245 12.35 -10.63 -14.81
C GLY A 245 11.28 -10.11 -15.76
N SER A 246 10.86 -10.98 -16.68
CA SER A 246 9.78 -10.68 -17.62
C SER A 246 8.43 -10.73 -16.93
N TYR A 247 7.54 -9.79 -17.27
CA TYR A 247 6.14 -9.80 -16.85
C TYR A 247 5.32 -10.95 -17.48
N GLU A 248 5.90 -11.73 -18.39
CA GLU A 248 5.22 -12.85 -19.08
C GLU A 248 4.57 -13.85 -18.12
N LEU A 249 5.21 -14.14 -16.97
CA LEU A 249 4.67 -15.05 -15.96
C LEU A 249 3.31 -14.59 -15.40
N ILE A 250 3.08 -13.28 -15.32
CA ILE A 250 1.93 -12.69 -14.63
C ILE A 250 0.99 -11.95 -15.58
N ILE A 251 1.29 -11.89 -16.87
CA ILE A 251 0.56 -11.04 -17.82
C ILE A 251 -0.91 -11.46 -17.98
N GLU A 252 -1.18 -12.76 -17.96
CA GLU A 252 -2.55 -13.31 -18.01
C GLU A 252 -3.32 -12.95 -16.74
N ALA A 253 -2.67 -13.07 -15.57
CA ALA A 253 -3.24 -12.70 -14.29
C ALA A 253 -3.66 -11.22 -14.22
N LEU A 254 -2.88 -10.31 -14.83
CA LEU A 254 -3.27 -8.90 -14.93
C LEU A 254 -4.59 -8.72 -15.69
N GLY A 255 -4.84 -9.53 -16.73
CA GLY A 255 -6.10 -9.52 -17.48
C GLY A 255 -7.31 -10.00 -16.67
N HIS A 256 -7.09 -10.68 -15.54
CA HIS A 256 -8.13 -11.16 -14.64
C HIS A 256 -8.42 -10.21 -13.47
N MET A 257 -7.66 -9.12 -13.31
CA MET A 257 -7.92 -8.12 -12.27
C MET A 257 -8.94 -7.08 -12.74
N ASN A 258 -9.99 -6.90 -11.94
CA ASN A 258 -11.08 -5.94 -12.18
C ASN A 258 -10.67 -4.53 -11.73
N VAL A 259 -9.79 -3.90 -12.51
CA VAL A 259 -9.24 -2.54 -12.26
C VAL A 259 -9.09 -1.76 -13.57
N ASP A 260 -9.02 -0.43 -13.47
CA ASP A 260 -8.93 0.46 -14.63
C ASP A 260 -7.50 0.70 -15.13
N ARG A 261 -6.51 0.55 -14.25
CA ARG A 261 -5.12 0.92 -14.54
C ARG A 261 -4.11 0.05 -13.77
N PHE A 262 -3.04 -0.33 -14.46
CA PHE A 262 -1.84 -0.89 -13.83
C PHE A 262 -0.72 0.16 -13.80
N ALA A 263 -0.11 0.39 -12.65
CA ALA A 263 1.12 1.15 -12.49
C ALA A 263 2.30 0.20 -12.38
N ILE A 264 3.03 0.00 -13.50
CA ILE A 264 4.12 -0.97 -13.63
C ILE A 264 5.47 -0.30 -13.88
N GLU A 265 6.55 -0.98 -13.54
CA GLU A 265 7.92 -0.49 -13.73
C GLU A 265 8.51 -1.05 -15.04
N LEU A 266 8.75 -0.17 -16.01
CA LEU A 266 9.33 -0.54 -17.31
C LEU A 266 10.68 0.13 -17.59
N ALA A 267 11.04 1.14 -16.80
CA ALA A 267 12.33 1.81 -16.92
C ALA A 267 13.42 0.97 -16.26
N THR A 268 14.51 0.74 -17.00
CA THR A 268 15.70 -0.04 -16.59
C THR A 268 16.92 0.82 -16.39
#